data_AF-A0A628V924-F1
#
_entry.id   AF-A0A628V924-F1
#
_cell.length_a   1.000
_cell.length_b   1.000
_cell.length_c   1.000
_cell.angle_alpha   90.00
_cell.angle_beta   90.00
_cell.angle_gamma   90.00
#
_symmetry.space_group_name_H-M   'P 1'
#
loop_
_entity.id
_entity.type
_entity.pdbx_description
1 polymer ?
#
loop_
_entity_poly.entity_id
_entity_poly.type
_entity_poly.pdbx_seq_one_letter_code
_entity_poly.pdbx_strand_id
1 'polypeptide(L)'
;MLLEKLRRIVFGVICFIFFSFISFEIPALKNVFLLLGGYLFIYFAIFPLIELIADNISSFHQRNNQKGIKKQPVKYFIENKNDVVYAYKVVFNVGYIIICFLVLKSEGL
;
A
#
# COMPACT_ATOMS: atom_id res chain seq x y z
N MET A 1 -11.79 -2.71 -13.43
CA MET A 1 -10.58 -2.12 -12.83
C MET A 1 -10.85 -1.27 -11.59
N LEU A 2 -11.57 -0.13 -11.66
CA LEU A 2 -11.84 0.71 -10.46
C LEU A 2 -12.59 -0.04 -9.34
N LEU A 3 -13.72 -0.66 -9.66
CA LEU A 3 -14.54 -1.39 -8.69
C LEU A 3 -13.75 -2.53 -8.00
N GLU A 4 -12.91 -3.22 -8.75
CA GLU A 4 -12.05 -4.28 -8.24
C GLU A 4 -11.00 -3.74 -7.25
N LYS A 5 -10.32 -2.63 -7.60
CA LYS A 5 -9.39 -1.95 -6.69
C LYS A 5 -10.09 -1.49 -5.40
N LEU A 6 -11.30 -0.93 -5.51
CA LEU A 6 -12.10 -0.54 -4.35
C LEU A 6 -12.50 -1.73 -3.48
N ARG A 7 -12.92 -2.85 -4.07
CA ARG A 7 -13.23 -4.10 -3.33
C ARG A 7 -12.02 -4.62 -2.59
N ARG A 8 -10.83 -4.60 -3.21
CA ARG A 8 -9.57 -4.98 -2.56
C ARG A 8 -9.28 -4.06 -1.37
N ILE A 9 -9.47 -2.75 -1.52
CA ILE A 9 -9.26 -1.78 -0.43
C ILE A 9 -10.17 -2.09 0.75
N VAL A 10 -11.47 -2.27 0.50
CA VAL A 10 -12.44 -2.63 1.53
C VAL A 10 -12.06 -3.94 2.22
N PHE A 11 -11.64 -4.95 1.45
CA PHE A 11 -11.16 -6.22 2.01
C PHE A 11 -9.94 -6.03 2.92
N GLY A 12 -8.96 -5.22 2.50
CA GLY A 12 -7.78 -4.92 3.33
C GLY A 12 -8.13 -4.22 4.64
N VAL A 13 -9.06 -3.27 4.62
CA VAL A 13 -9.59 -2.59 5.81
C VAL A 13 -10.27 -3.59 6.74
N ILE A 14 -11.15 -4.44 6.21
CA ILE A 14 -11.86 -5.46 6.99
C ILE A 14 -10.88 -6.43 7.64
N CYS A 15 -9.88 -6.91 6.89
CA CYS A 15 -8.84 -7.79 7.44
C CYS A 15 -8.08 -7.11 8.58
N PHE A 16 -7.70 -5.84 8.42
CA PHE A 16 -7.00 -5.11 9.47
C PHE A 16 -7.82 -5.00 10.75
N ILE A 17 -9.10 -4.64 10.63
CA ILE A 17 -10.02 -4.54 11.78
C ILE A 17 -10.19 -5.91 12.45
N PHE A 18 -10.38 -6.96 11.66
CA PHE A 18 -10.53 -8.32 12.16
C PHE A 18 -9.30 -8.80 12.94
N PHE A 19 -8.09 -8.63 12.39
CA PHE A 19 -6.86 -9.02 13.08
C PHE A 19 -6.55 -8.12 14.27
N SER A 20 -6.92 -6.84 14.23
CA SER A 20 -6.81 -5.96 15.39
C SER A 20 -7.72 -6.41 16.52
N PHE A 21 -8.95 -6.84 16.21
CA PHE A 21 -9.86 -7.43 17.20
C PHE A 21 -9.29 -8.72 17.79
N ILE A 22 -8.79 -9.66 16.98
CA ILE A 22 -8.14 -10.88 17.48
C ILE A 22 -6.93 -10.55 18.36
N SER A 23 -6.14 -9.54 17.99
CA SER A 23 -4.97 -9.13 18.78
C SER A 23 -5.33 -8.64 20.18
N PHE A 24 -6.55 -8.12 20.34
CA PHE A 24 -7.09 -7.69 21.63
C PHE A 24 -7.56 -8.89 22.46
N GLU A 25 -8.25 -9.84 21.83
CA GLU A 25 -8.76 -11.06 22.48
C GLU A 25 -7.66 -12.07 22.86
N ILE A 26 -6.53 -12.09 22.13
CA ILE A 26 -5.40 -12.99 22.37
C ILE A 26 -4.12 -12.17 22.64
N PRO A 27 -3.95 -11.60 23.85
CA PRO A 27 -2.83 -10.72 24.18
C PRO A 27 -1.45 -11.36 23.98
N ALA A 28 -1.34 -12.67 24.22
CA ALA A 28 -0.10 -13.43 24.06
C ALA A 28 0.47 -13.40 22.63
N LEU A 29 -0.38 -13.18 21.62
CA LEU A 29 0.01 -13.12 20.20
C LEU A 29 -0.32 -11.77 19.56
N LYS A 30 -0.54 -10.74 20.38
CA LYS A 30 -1.01 -9.42 19.95
C LYS A 30 -0.21 -8.87 18.76
N ASN A 31 1.11 -8.81 18.91
CA ASN A 31 1.96 -8.20 17.90
C ASN A 31 2.03 -9.04 16.62
N VAL A 32 1.99 -10.37 16.72
CA VAL A 32 1.89 -11.26 15.55
C VAL A 32 0.63 -10.96 14.73
N PHE A 33 -0.53 -10.85 15.40
CA PHE A 33 -1.79 -10.54 14.72
C PHE A 33 -1.82 -9.11 14.16
N LEU A 34 -1.29 -8.13 14.89
CA LEU A 34 -1.19 -6.75 14.40
C LEU A 34 -0.26 -6.64 13.20
N LEU A 35 0.88 -7.33 13.21
CA LEU A 35 1.77 -7.42 12.07
C LEU A 35 1.01 -8.03 10.89
N LEU A 36 0.44 -9.23 11.04
CA LEU A 36 -0.29 -9.91 9.95
C LEU A 36 -1.41 -9.03 9.37
N GLY A 37 -2.22 -8.42 10.23
CA GLY A 37 -3.26 -7.46 9.81
C GLY A 37 -2.67 -6.27 9.07
N GLY A 38 -1.58 -5.69 9.57
CA GLY A 38 -0.86 -4.59 8.93
C GLY A 38 -0.32 -4.94 7.54
N TYR A 39 0.21 -6.16 7.36
CA TYR A 39 0.68 -6.59 6.03
C TYR A 39 -0.47 -6.72 5.04
N LEU A 40 -1.56 -7.36 5.45
CA LEU A 40 -2.76 -7.51 4.61
C LEU A 40 -3.35 -6.14 4.27
N PHE A 41 -3.34 -5.20 5.21
CA PHE A 41 -3.75 -3.82 4.96
C PHE A 41 -2.88 -3.14 3.91
N ILE A 42 -1.55 -3.24 4.02
CA ILE A 42 -0.63 -2.68 3.03
C ILE A 42 -0.90 -3.29 1.64
N TYR A 43 -1.00 -4.61 1.57
CA TYR A 43 -1.12 -5.33 0.31
C TYR A 43 -2.48 -5.13 -0.39
N PHE A 44 -3.58 -5.15 0.36
CA PHE A 44 -4.93 -5.08 -0.19
C PHE A 44 -5.53 -3.68 -0.18
N ALA A 45 -5.10 -2.77 0.70
CA ALA A 45 -5.58 -1.39 0.73
C ALA A 45 -4.57 -0.39 0.18
N ILE A 46 -3.35 -0.34 0.71
CA ILE A 46 -2.38 0.69 0.33
C ILE A 46 -1.91 0.52 -1.13
N PHE A 47 -1.60 -0.70 -1.56
CA PHE A 47 -1.12 -0.92 -2.94
C PHE A 47 -2.16 -0.55 -4.01
N PRO A 48 -3.43 -1.00 -3.95
CA PRO A 48 -4.44 -0.55 -4.90
C PRO A 48 -4.75 0.95 -4.80
N LEU A 49 -4.63 1.55 -3.61
CA LEU A 49 -4.79 2.99 -3.43
C LEU A 49 -3.69 3.78 -4.16
N ILE A 50 -2.43 3.37 -4.03
CA ILE A 50 -1.30 3.97 -4.76
C ILE A 50 -1.53 3.88 -6.27
N GLU A 51 -1.99 2.72 -6.76
CA GLU A 51 -2.31 2.55 -8.17
C GLU A 51 -3.44 3.49 -8.62
N LEU A 52 -4.50 3.66 -7.82
CA LEU A 52 -5.60 4.59 -8.12
C LEU A 52 -5.11 6.04 -8.17
N ILE A 53 -4.28 6.45 -7.22
CA ILE A 53 -3.69 7.79 -7.18
C ILE A 53 -2.84 8.00 -8.44
N ALA A 54 -2.00 7.04 -8.80
CA ALA A 54 -1.14 7.14 -9.97
C ALA A 54 -1.95 7.22 -11.28
N ASP A 55 -3.02 6.42 -11.40
CA ASP A 55 -3.96 6.48 -12.53
C ASP A 55 -4.66 7.85 -12.62
N ASN A 56 -5.07 8.40 -11.48
CA ASN A 56 -5.73 9.71 -11.42
C ASN A 56 -4.78 10.85 -11.78
N ILE A 57 -3.54 10.86 -11.26
CA ILE A 57 -2.52 11.87 -11.59
C ILE A 57 -2.20 11.83 -13.08
N SER A 58 -2.01 10.63 -13.63
CA SER A 58 -1.75 10.46 -15.07
C SER A 58 -2.91 11.00 -15.92
N SER A 59 -4.15 10.64 -15.56
CA SER A 59 -5.36 11.07 -16.29
C SER A 59 -5.58 12.58 -16.19
N PHE A 60 -5.33 13.18 -15.01
CA PHE A 60 -5.40 14.62 -14.81
C PHE A 60 -4.42 15.37 -15.73
N HIS A 61 -3.16 14.93 -15.80
CA HIS A 61 -2.18 15.58 -16.66
C HIS A 61 -2.46 15.38 -18.15
N GLN A 62 -2.96 14.21 -18.56
CA GLN A 62 -3.37 13.94 -19.94
C GLN A 62 -4.56 14.79 -20.38
N ARG A 63 -5.54 14.99 -19.50
CA ARG A 63 -6.75 15.77 -19.81
C ARG A 63 -6.54 17.27 -19.72
N ASN A 64 -5.86 17.73 -18.67
CA ASN A 64 -5.86 19.15 -18.29
C ASN A 64 -4.49 19.85 -18.48
N ASN A 65 -3.40 19.10 -18.65
CA ASN A 65 -2.05 19.66 -18.72
C ASN A 65 -1.27 19.18 -19.96
N GLN A 66 -1.91 19.21 -21.14
CA GLN A 66 -1.29 18.74 -22.39
C GLN A 66 0.02 19.47 -22.73
N LYS A 67 0.14 20.77 -22.40
CA LYS A 67 1.35 21.56 -22.62
C LYS A 67 2.49 21.21 -21.63
N GLY A 68 2.14 20.83 -20.40
CA GLY A 68 3.10 20.45 -19.36
C GLY A 68 3.53 18.98 -19.41
N ILE A 69 2.80 18.13 -20.14
CA ILE A 69 3.05 16.69 -20.24
C ILE A 69 4.45 16.34 -20.76
N LYS A 70 5.02 17.21 -21.61
CA LYS A 70 6.37 17.01 -22.19
C LYS A 70 7.48 17.49 -21.26
N LYS A 71 7.15 18.20 -20.18
CA LYS A 71 8.13 18.75 -19.23
C LYS A 71 8.41 17.73 -18.13
N GLN A 72 9.66 17.65 -17.72
CA GLN A 72 10.04 16.89 -16.52
C GLN A 72 9.53 17.63 -15.26
N PRO A 73 9.16 16.91 -14.19
CA PRO A 73 9.20 15.45 -14.02
C PRO A 73 7.92 14.71 -14.50
N VAL A 74 6.90 15.45 -14.95
CA VAL A 74 5.58 14.90 -15.32
C VAL A 74 5.68 13.89 -16.47
N LYS A 75 6.52 14.19 -17.48
CA LYS A 75 6.77 13.29 -18.60
C LYS A 75 7.24 11.90 -18.12
N TYR A 76 8.28 11.88 -17.28
CA TYR A 76 8.84 10.65 -16.75
C TYR A 76 7.82 9.85 -15.95
N PHE A 77 7.03 10.52 -15.10
CA PHE A 77 5.98 9.85 -14.31
C PHE A 77 4.92 9.17 -15.18
N ILE A 78 4.47 9.81 -16.26
CA ILE A 78 3.43 9.23 -17.13
C ILE A 78 3.99 8.04 -17.93
N GLU A 79 5.21 8.16 -18.44
CA GLU A 79 5.87 7.10 -19.22
C GLU A 79 6.25 5.89 -18.36
N ASN A 80 6.64 6.10 -17.10
CA ASN A 80 7.15 5.06 -16.20
C ASN A 80 6.26 4.85 -14.97
N LYS A 81 4.96 5.17 -15.07
CA LYS A 81 4.01 5.11 -13.94
C LYS A 81 4.03 3.77 -13.22
N ASN A 82 4.07 2.67 -13.98
CA ASN A 82 4.07 1.32 -13.42
C ASN A 82 5.34 1.04 -12.62
N ASP A 83 6.50 1.53 -13.07
CA ASP A 83 7.77 1.39 -12.38
C ASP A 83 7.80 2.23 -11.10
N VAL A 84 7.24 3.43 -11.13
CA VAL A 84 7.09 4.29 -9.93
C VAL A 84 6.21 3.59 -8.90
N VAL A 85 5.06 3.06 -9.32
CA VAL A 85 4.17 2.28 -8.43
C VAL A 85 4.88 1.05 -7.87
N TYR A 86 5.61 0.32 -8.72
CA TYR A 86 6.37 -0.85 -8.29
C TYR A 86 7.45 -0.49 -7.27
N ALA A 87 8.20 0.59 -7.49
CA ALA A 87 9.20 1.07 -6.55
C ALA A 87 8.61 1.38 -5.17
N TYR A 88 7.44 2.04 -5.11
CA TYR A 88 6.73 2.24 -3.85
C TYR A 88 6.38 0.91 -3.18
N LYS A 89 5.85 -0.08 -3.92
CA LYS A 89 5.54 -1.40 -3.37
C LYS A 89 6.77 -2.08 -2.78
N VAL A 90 7.92 -1.98 -3.43
CA VAL A 90 9.19 -2.52 -2.91
C VAL A 90 9.58 -1.83 -1.61
N VAL A 91 9.55 -0.50 -1.56
CA VAL A 91 9.87 0.28 -0.35
C VAL A 91 8.97 -0.13 0.82
N PHE A 92 7.66 -0.26 0.58
CA PHE A 92 6.72 -0.71 1.60
C PHE A 92 7.02 -2.13 2.10
N ASN A 93 7.33 -3.08 1.21
CA ASN A 93 7.68 -4.44 1.62
C ASN A 93 8.97 -4.50 2.43
N VAL A 94 10.02 -3.81 1.97
CA VAL A 94 11.31 -3.77 2.69
C VAL A 94 11.13 -3.11 4.05
N GLY A 95 10.46 -1.95 4.10
CA GLY A 95 10.17 -1.26 5.36
C GLY A 95 9.35 -2.12 6.31
N TYR A 96 8.36 -2.85 5.80
CA TYR A 96 7.54 -3.75 6.59
C TYR A 96 8.34 -4.94 7.15
N ILE A 97 9.23 -5.55 6.36
CA ILE A 97 10.14 -6.62 6.84
C ILE A 97 11.03 -6.11 7.98
N ILE A 98 11.58 -4.90 7.84
CA ILE A 98 12.41 -4.28 8.90
C ILE A 98 11.59 -4.12 10.18
N ILE A 99 10.35 -3.61 10.08
CA ILE A 99 9.46 -3.45 11.23
C ILE A 99 9.15 -4.81 11.88
N CYS A 100 8.79 -5.83 11.10
CA CYS A 100 8.57 -7.19 11.61
C CYS A 100 9.79 -7.71 12.38
N PHE A 101 10.98 -7.58 11.79
CA PHE A 101 12.21 -8.04 12.42
C PHE A 101 12.46 -7.32 13.75
N LEU A 102 12.31 -6.00 13.81
CA LEU A 102 12.51 -5.22 15.03
C LEU A 102 11.51 -5.58 16.13
N VAL A 103 10.24 -5.76 15.77
CA VAL A 103 9.17 -6.13 16.71
C VAL A 103 9.40 -7.54 17.27
N LEU A 104 9.60 -8.54 16.40
CA LEU A 104 9.82 -9.92 16.84
C LEU A 104 11.09 -10.06 17.69
N LYS A 105 12.18 -9.40 17.27
CA LYS A 105 13.42 -9.36 18.05
C LYS A 105 13.21 -8.75 19.45
N SER A 106 12.38 -7.72 19.56
CA SER A 106 12.07 -7.10 20.86
C SER A 106 11.29 -8.01 21.80
N GLU A 107 10.59 -9.01 21.25
CA GLU A 107 9.84 -10.03 21.99
C GLU A 107 10.67 -11.27 22.34
N GLY A 108 11.93 -11.32 21.89
CA GLY A 108 12.81 -12.48 22.09
C GLY A 108 12.57 -13.64 21.12
N LEU A 109 11.90 -13.37 20.00
CA LEU A 109 11.74 -14.28 18.85
C LEU A 109 12.77 -14.01 17.75
#